data_AF-A0A931NWF0-F1
#
_entry.id   AF-A0A931NWF0-F1
#
_cell.length_a   1.000
_cell.length_b   1.000
_cell.length_c   1.000
_cell.angle_alpha   90.00
_cell.angle_beta   90.00
_cell.angle_gamma   90.00
#
_symmetry.space_group_name_H-M   'P 1'
#
loop_
_entity.id
_entity.type
_entity.pdbx_description
1 polymer ?
#
loop_
_entity_poly.entity_id
_entity_poly.type
_entity_poly.pdbx_seq_one_letter_code
_entity_poly.pdbx_strand_id
1 'polypeptide(L)'
;FNTANVTNMNAMFKDMQSIENLNLSNFITNKVTDMSKMFAGMTHLKDLNVTSFRTDWVYNMSSMFEGAMLVPENSTLDLSSFNTLAASSHERMFANTKIKTIYASSTFDVATRYPYFSTEMFDGASNLVGGNGTSYASAGIKDNTYARIDAPGTPGYFTLKP
;
A
#
# COMPACT_ATOMS: atom_id res chain seq x y z
N PHE A 1 21.92 -9.78 6.04
CA PHE A 1 21.22 -8.66 6.73
C PHE A 1 20.16 -9.27 7.64
N ASN A 2 20.11 -8.92 8.94
CA ASN A 2 19.17 -9.50 9.90
C ASN A 2 18.25 -8.40 10.45
N THR A 3 16.95 -8.54 10.25
CA THR A 3 15.91 -7.58 10.66
C THR A 3 14.99 -8.10 11.77
N ALA A 4 15.28 -9.27 12.36
CA ALA A 4 14.38 -9.96 13.30
C ALA A 4 14.02 -9.18 14.58
N ASN A 5 14.78 -8.14 14.92
CA ASN A 5 14.55 -7.29 16.09
C ASN A 5 14.25 -5.83 15.73
N VAL A 6 14.12 -5.51 14.44
CA VAL A 6 13.78 -4.16 13.99
C VAL A 6 12.31 -3.90 14.29
N THR A 7 12.04 -2.79 14.97
CA THR A 7 10.68 -2.32 15.28
C THR A 7 10.27 -1.13 14.41
N ASN A 8 11.23 -0.42 13.81
CA ASN A 8 10.98 0.75 12.99
C ASN A 8 11.69 0.60 11.63
N MET A 9 10.91 0.59 10.54
CA MET A 9 11.38 0.56 9.15
C MET A 9 10.95 1.83 8.40
N ASN A 10 10.65 2.92 9.11
CA ASN A 10 10.19 4.15 8.50
C ASN A 10 11.21 4.70 7.50
N ALA A 11 10.73 5.16 6.35
CA ALA A 11 11.52 5.79 5.30
C ALA A 11 12.76 5.00 4.82
N MET A 12 12.84 3.68 5.06
CA MET A 12 14.06 2.89 4.82
C MET A 12 14.58 2.95 3.39
N PHE A 13 13.69 3.03 2.39
CA PHE A 13 14.04 3.15 0.97
C PHE A 13 13.47 4.43 0.34
N LYS A 14 13.12 5.43 1.15
CA LYS A 14 12.51 6.67 0.69
C LYS A 14 13.41 7.40 -0.32
N ASP A 15 12.80 7.88 -1.40
CA ASP A 15 13.41 8.65 -2.49
C ASP A 15 14.59 7.94 -3.20
N MET A 16 14.71 6.61 -3.09
CA MET A 16 15.68 5.82 -3.84
C MET A 16 15.26 5.66 -5.31
N GLN A 17 15.23 6.77 -6.04
CA GLN A 17 14.67 6.88 -7.38
C GLN A 17 15.41 6.06 -8.44
N SER A 18 16.68 5.69 -8.22
CA SER A 18 17.47 4.89 -9.18
C SER A 18 17.28 3.38 -9.04
N ILE A 19 16.62 2.90 -7.97
CA ILE A 19 16.44 1.49 -7.71
C ILE A 19 15.26 0.96 -8.53
N GLU A 20 15.56 0.10 -9.49
CA GLU A 20 14.53 -0.55 -10.31
C GLU A 20 14.03 -1.87 -9.73
N ASN A 21 14.88 -2.56 -8.96
CA ASN A 21 14.60 -3.86 -8.38
C ASN A 21 15.10 -3.90 -6.93
N LEU A 22 14.26 -4.38 -6.02
CA LEU A 22 14.57 -4.47 -4.60
C LEU A 22 14.31 -5.88 -4.07
N ASN A 23 15.36 -6.55 -3.60
CA ASN A 23 15.22 -7.88 -3.01
C ASN A 23 15.00 -7.79 -1.49
N LEU A 24 13.80 -8.15 -1.04
CA LEU A 24 13.37 -8.14 0.37
C LEU A 24 13.19 -9.55 0.96
N SER A 25 13.61 -10.61 0.26
CA SER A 25 13.36 -12.00 0.66
C SER A 25 13.85 -12.38 2.07
N ASN A 26 14.88 -11.71 2.58
CA ASN A 26 15.45 -11.95 3.91
C ASN A 26 14.91 -11.01 4.99
N PHE A 27 13.91 -10.18 4.70
CA PHE A 27 13.32 -9.28 5.67
C PHE A 27 12.37 -10.03 6.60
N ILE A 28 12.57 -9.82 7.90
CA ILE A 28 11.72 -10.31 8.98
C ILE A 28 11.04 -9.07 9.58
N THR A 29 9.71 -8.98 9.46
CA THR A 29 8.95 -7.78 9.87
C THR A 29 8.00 -8.04 11.04
N ASN A 30 8.09 -9.19 11.71
CA ASN A 30 7.13 -9.63 12.72
C ASN A 30 7.07 -8.77 14.01
N LYS A 31 8.06 -7.89 14.22
CA LYS A 31 8.12 -6.95 15.34
C LYS A 31 7.99 -5.49 14.90
N VAL A 32 7.83 -5.23 13.61
CA VAL A 32 7.79 -3.87 13.07
C VAL A 32 6.46 -3.24 13.43
N THR A 33 6.53 -2.01 13.94
CA THR A 33 5.40 -1.19 14.36
C THR A 33 5.22 0.05 13.48
N ASP A 34 6.25 0.46 12.75
CA ASP A 34 6.23 1.62 11.86
C ASP A 34 6.86 1.27 10.49
N MET A 35 6.07 1.38 9.43
CA MET A 35 6.47 1.25 8.02
C MET A 35 6.17 2.52 7.22
N SER A 36 5.95 3.65 7.89
CA SER A 36 5.62 4.91 7.24
C SER A 36 6.70 5.31 6.24
N LYS A 37 6.28 5.75 5.05
CA LYS A 37 7.16 6.19 3.96
C LYS A 37 8.20 5.17 3.49
N MET A 38 8.09 3.89 3.85
CA MET A 38 9.15 2.88 3.63
C MET A 38 9.62 2.83 2.17
N PHE A 39 8.70 2.97 1.20
CA PHE A 39 8.97 2.96 -0.24
C PHE A 39 8.59 4.27 -0.93
N ALA A 40 8.33 5.35 -0.16
CA ALA A 40 7.86 6.62 -0.72
C ALA A 40 8.88 7.19 -1.72
N GLY A 41 8.41 7.67 -2.87
CA GLY A 41 9.25 8.32 -3.88
C GLY A 41 10.19 7.36 -4.64
N MET A 42 10.02 6.04 -4.52
CA MET A 42 10.75 5.07 -5.34
C MET A 42 10.14 5.01 -6.76
N THR A 43 10.40 6.04 -7.56
CA THR A 43 9.69 6.30 -8.82
C THR A 43 9.97 5.27 -9.92
N HIS A 44 11.18 4.69 -9.98
CA HIS A 44 11.57 3.70 -11.01
C HIS A 44 11.47 2.25 -10.54
N LEU A 45 10.93 1.98 -9.34
CA LEU A 45 10.76 0.62 -8.84
C LEU A 45 9.75 -0.12 -9.72
N LYS A 46 10.22 -1.17 -10.40
CA LYS A 46 9.42 -1.88 -11.42
C LYS A 46 8.57 -3.01 -10.83
N ASP A 47 9.10 -3.66 -9.81
CA ASP A 47 8.45 -4.75 -9.09
C ASP A 47 8.79 -4.67 -7.60
N LEU A 48 7.85 -5.06 -6.75
CA LEU A 48 7.98 -5.03 -5.31
C LEU A 48 7.29 -6.25 -4.69
N ASN A 49 8.09 -7.24 -4.32
CA ASN A 49 7.60 -8.40 -3.58
C ASN A 49 7.66 -8.15 -2.07
N VAL A 50 6.49 -7.91 -1.46
CA VAL A 50 6.29 -7.78 -0.01
C VAL A 50 5.40 -8.88 0.58
N THR A 51 5.18 -9.97 -0.16
CA THR A 51 4.30 -11.06 0.28
C THR A 51 4.77 -11.78 1.55
N SER A 52 6.07 -11.68 1.88
CA SER A 52 6.64 -12.20 3.14
C SER A 52 6.43 -11.28 4.34
N PHE A 53 5.96 -10.04 4.14
CA PHE A 53 5.81 -9.08 5.22
C PHE A 53 4.65 -9.47 6.13
N ARG A 54 4.95 -9.53 7.42
CA ARG A 54 3.96 -9.55 8.50
C ARG A 54 3.72 -8.14 8.98
N THR A 55 2.47 -7.70 8.97
CA THR A 55 2.07 -6.34 9.36
C THR A 55 1.11 -6.32 10.55
N ASP A 56 0.93 -7.45 11.23
CA ASP A 56 -0.02 -7.64 12.36
C ASP A 56 0.11 -6.57 13.47
N TRP A 57 1.30 -5.98 13.62
CA TRP A 57 1.65 -5.02 14.67
C TRP A 57 2.02 -3.64 14.14
N VAL A 58 1.85 -3.40 12.84
CA VAL A 58 2.20 -2.12 12.22
C VAL A 58 1.08 -1.12 12.46
N TYR A 59 1.36 -0.08 13.25
CA TYR A 59 0.41 0.99 13.57
C TYR A 59 0.44 2.11 12.55
N ASN A 60 1.59 2.36 11.93
CA ASN A 60 1.79 3.45 10.98
C ASN A 60 2.26 2.94 9.61
N MET A 61 1.43 3.19 8.60
CA MET A 61 1.67 2.89 7.18
C MET A 61 1.53 4.14 6.30
N SER A 62 1.54 5.34 6.89
CA SER A 62 1.31 6.57 6.16
C SER A 62 2.37 6.80 5.10
N SER A 63 1.92 7.20 3.91
CA SER A 63 2.74 7.42 2.72
C SER A 63 3.61 6.22 2.33
N MET A 64 3.34 5.00 2.79
CA MET A 64 4.24 3.84 2.60
C MET A 64 4.64 3.64 1.13
N PHE A 65 3.72 3.86 0.19
CA PHE A 65 3.95 3.77 -1.26
C PHE A 65 3.71 5.11 -1.98
N GLU A 66 3.69 6.25 -1.28
CA GLU A 66 3.40 7.55 -1.90
C GLU A 66 4.41 7.86 -3.01
N GLY A 67 3.93 8.11 -4.23
CA GLY A 67 4.78 8.42 -5.39
C GLY A 67 5.74 7.28 -5.79
N ALA A 68 5.47 6.04 -5.37
CA ALA A 68 6.24 4.87 -5.76
C ALA A 68 5.71 4.24 -7.06
N MET A 69 6.56 3.42 -7.70
CA MET A 69 6.19 2.58 -8.84
C MET A 69 5.53 3.38 -9.99
N LEU A 70 6.18 4.48 -10.38
CA LEU A 70 5.69 5.35 -11.47
C LEU A 70 6.11 4.84 -12.85
N VAL A 71 7.23 4.10 -12.92
CA VAL A 71 7.81 3.60 -14.17
C VAL A 71 8.22 2.12 -14.00
N PRO A 72 7.67 1.19 -14.79
CA PRO A 72 6.60 1.39 -15.76
C PRO A 72 5.26 1.70 -15.08
N GLU A 73 4.40 2.45 -15.79
CA GLU A 73 3.02 2.63 -15.35
C GLU A 73 2.24 1.32 -15.42
N ASN A 74 1.11 1.27 -14.70
CA ASN A 74 0.18 0.14 -14.64
C ASN A 74 0.75 -1.11 -13.98
N SER A 75 1.66 -0.92 -13.04
CA SER A 75 2.23 -1.99 -12.23
C SER A 75 1.16 -2.65 -11.33
N THR A 76 1.46 -3.87 -10.88
CA THR A 76 0.65 -4.61 -9.90
C THR A 76 1.40 -4.65 -8.57
N LEU A 77 0.69 -4.43 -7.47
CA LEU A 77 1.23 -4.57 -6.12
C LEU A 77 0.43 -5.61 -5.34
N ASP A 78 1.11 -6.61 -4.78
CA ASP A 78 0.49 -7.67 -4.00
C ASP A 78 0.63 -7.42 -2.50
N LEU A 79 -0.46 -7.02 -1.86
CA LEU A 79 -0.59 -6.81 -0.42
C LEU A 79 -1.50 -7.85 0.23
N SER A 80 -1.72 -9.00 -0.41
CA SER A 80 -2.63 -10.04 0.12
C SER A 80 -2.19 -10.61 1.47
N SER A 81 -0.89 -10.52 1.80
CA SER A 81 -0.33 -10.89 3.10
C SER A 81 -0.52 -9.83 4.18
N PHE A 82 -0.94 -8.61 3.84
CA PHE A 82 -1.04 -7.51 4.80
C PHE A 82 -2.25 -7.71 5.71
N ASN A 83 -1.97 -7.67 6.99
CA ASN A 83 -2.95 -7.54 8.06
C ASN A 83 -2.86 -6.11 8.61
N THR A 84 -3.85 -5.28 8.30
CA THR A 84 -3.88 -3.86 8.69
C THR A 84 -4.78 -3.59 9.89
N LEU A 85 -5.22 -4.64 10.59
CA LEU A 85 -6.12 -4.53 11.72
C LEU A 85 -5.53 -3.69 12.87
N ALA A 86 -4.21 -3.60 13.01
CA ALA A 86 -3.57 -2.73 13.99
C ALA A 86 -3.30 -1.31 13.48
N ALA A 87 -3.40 -1.06 12.17
CA ALA A 87 -2.98 0.19 11.56
C ALA A 87 -3.93 1.33 11.92
N SER A 88 -3.42 2.35 12.62
CA SER A 88 -4.17 3.54 13.03
C SER A 88 -3.82 4.80 12.23
N SER A 89 -2.79 4.74 11.39
CA SER A 89 -2.31 5.84 10.55
C SER A 89 -1.90 5.28 9.19
N HIS A 90 -2.53 5.80 8.14
CA HIS A 90 -2.43 5.30 6.77
C HIS A 90 -2.72 6.42 5.76
N GLU A 91 -2.44 7.67 6.15
CA GLU A 91 -2.59 8.85 5.29
C GLU A 91 -1.77 8.70 4.03
N ARG A 92 -2.36 9.05 2.87
CA ARG A 92 -1.65 9.11 1.58
C ARG A 92 -0.90 7.83 1.17
N MET A 93 -1.27 6.67 1.73
CA MET A 93 -0.51 5.42 1.56
C MET A 93 -0.24 5.05 0.10
N PHE A 94 -1.16 5.33 -0.81
CA PHE A 94 -1.06 5.07 -2.25
C PHE A 94 -1.12 6.33 -3.10
N ALA A 95 -0.99 7.51 -2.49
CA ALA A 95 -1.11 8.78 -3.19
C ALA A 95 -0.06 8.90 -4.29
N ASN A 96 -0.44 9.49 -5.43
CA ASN A 96 0.41 9.76 -6.59
C ASN A 96 1.09 8.52 -7.20
N THR A 97 0.59 7.31 -6.95
CA THR A 97 1.11 6.09 -7.59
C THR A 97 0.58 5.92 -9.03
N LYS A 98 1.29 5.12 -9.83
CA LYS A 98 0.81 4.63 -11.14
C LYS A 98 0.51 3.13 -11.14
N ILE A 99 0.31 2.57 -9.94
CA ILE A 99 -0.16 1.20 -9.75
C ILE A 99 -1.57 1.09 -10.33
N LYS A 100 -1.80 0.05 -11.13
CA LYS A 100 -3.11 -0.24 -11.70
C LYS A 100 -3.91 -1.21 -10.85
N THR A 101 -3.24 -2.23 -10.30
CA THR A 101 -3.90 -3.28 -9.53
C THR A 101 -3.22 -3.45 -8.19
N ILE A 102 -4.01 -3.37 -7.13
CA ILE A 102 -3.58 -3.74 -5.78
C ILE A 102 -4.34 -5.01 -5.40
N TYR A 103 -3.61 -6.11 -5.18
CA TYR A 103 -4.19 -7.31 -4.58
C TYR A 103 -4.22 -7.17 -3.07
N ALA A 104 -5.35 -7.54 -2.47
CA ALA A 104 -5.52 -7.57 -1.02
C ALA A 104 -6.36 -8.78 -0.61
N SER A 105 -6.41 -9.02 0.69
CA SER A 105 -7.31 -9.97 1.34
C SER A 105 -8.23 -9.22 2.31
N SER A 106 -9.15 -9.94 2.96
CA SER A 106 -10.04 -9.34 3.97
C SER A 106 -9.33 -8.82 5.22
N THR A 107 -8.04 -9.13 5.40
CA THR A 107 -7.25 -8.59 6.52
C THR A 107 -6.67 -7.21 6.23
N PHE A 108 -6.80 -6.71 5.00
CA PHE A 108 -6.60 -5.29 4.69
C PHE A 108 -7.92 -4.54 4.89
N ASP A 109 -8.18 -4.16 6.14
CA ASP A 109 -9.34 -3.36 6.53
C ASP A 109 -8.91 -2.12 7.33
N VAL A 110 -8.80 -1.01 6.62
CA VAL A 110 -8.55 0.33 7.17
C VAL A 110 -9.76 1.26 7.00
N ALA A 111 -10.83 0.77 6.35
CA ALA A 111 -12.02 1.54 6.03
C ALA A 111 -13.02 1.57 7.20
N THR A 112 -13.13 0.46 7.95
CA THR A 112 -14.18 0.29 8.97
C THR A 112 -13.74 0.63 10.38
N ARG A 113 -12.42 0.59 10.64
CA ARG A 113 -11.89 0.48 12.00
C ARG A 113 -11.54 1.81 12.68
N TYR A 114 -11.30 2.86 11.91
CA TYR A 114 -10.89 4.16 12.44
C TYR A 114 -11.83 5.28 11.94
N PRO A 115 -12.42 6.07 12.85
CA PRO A 115 -13.39 7.12 12.51
C PRO A 115 -12.73 8.34 11.87
N TYR A 116 -11.39 8.41 11.89
CA TYR A 116 -10.62 9.43 11.20
C TYR A 116 -10.36 8.96 9.78
N PHE A 117 -11.07 9.57 8.83
CA PHE A 117 -10.78 9.36 7.42
C PHE A 117 -9.34 9.78 7.15
N SER A 118 -8.58 8.87 6.56
CA SER A 118 -7.31 9.24 5.95
C SER A 118 -7.65 10.06 4.72
N THR A 119 -7.66 11.39 4.86
CA THR A 119 -7.78 12.29 3.73
C THR A 119 -6.66 11.94 2.75
N GLU A 120 -7.01 11.61 1.50
CA GLU A 120 -6.06 11.45 0.39
C GLU A 120 -5.29 10.12 0.29
N MET A 121 -5.75 9.02 0.91
CA MET A 121 -5.12 7.69 0.75
C MET A 121 -4.77 7.34 -0.70
N PHE A 122 -5.66 7.68 -1.64
CA PHE A 122 -5.54 7.42 -3.07
C PHE A 122 -5.40 8.69 -3.92
N ASP A 123 -5.16 9.86 -3.34
CA ASP A 123 -5.10 11.10 -4.13
C ASP A 123 -4.02 11.02 -5.21
N GLY A 124 -4.39 11.28 -6.46
CA GLY A 124 -3.47 11.19 -7.59
C GLY A 124 -3.13 9.77 -8.05
N ALA A 125 -3.75 8.71 -7.50
CA ALA A 125 -3.56 7.31 -7.92
C ALA A 125 -4.26 7.01 -9.27
N SER A 126 -3.88 7.76 -10.31
CA SER A 126 -4.65 7.94 -11.56
C SER A 126 -4.89 6.69 -12.40
N ASN A 127 -4.14 5.61 -12.16
CA ASN A 127 -4.24 4.37 -12.95
C ASN A 127 -4.96 3.24 -12.19
N LEU A 128 -5.34 3.47 -10.93
CA LEU A 128 -5.86 2.44 -10.04
C LEU A 128 -7.26 1.97 -10.47
N VAL A 129 -7.43 0.65 -10.55
CA VAL A 129 -8.69 -0.02 -10.90
C VAL A 129 -8.92 -1.20 -9.96
N GLY A 130 -10.07 -1.20 -9.28
CA GLY A 130 -10.55 -2.31 -8.46
C GLY A 130 -10.94 -3.55 -9.28
N GLY A 131 -11.03 -4.69 -8.61
CA GLY A 131 -11.27 -5.99 -9.27
C GLY A 131 -12.58 -6.11 -10.04
N ASN A 132 -13.56 -5.24 -9.75
CA ASN A 132 -14.86 -5.18 -10.42
C ASN A 132 -14.98 -3.91 -11.31
N GLY A 133 -13.85 -3.28 -11.65
CA GLY A 133 -13.76 -2.18 -12.61
C GLY A 133 -13.90 -0.78 -12.01
N THR A 134 -14.06 -0.65 -10.68
CA THR A 134 -14.09 0.67 -10.02
C THR A 134 -12.76 1.38 -10.27
N SER A 135 -12.78 2.40 -11.12
CA SER A 135 -11.58 3.13 -11.53
C SER A 135 -11.44 4.44 -10.75
N TYR A 136 -10.21 4.82 -10.41
CA TYR A 136 -9.94 6.12 -9.79
C TYR A 136 -10.45 7.25 -10.69
N ALA A 137 -11.01 8.29 -10.06
CA ALA A 137 -11.36 9.55 -10.70
C ALA A 137 -10.91 10.73 -9.82
N SER A 138 -10.40 11.80 -10.44
CA SER A 138 -9.91 12.98 -9.71
C SER A 138 -10.99 13.69 -8.88
N ALA A 139 -12.25 13.60 -9.28
CA ALA A 139 -13.41 14.09 -8.55
C ALA A 139 -14.12 12.99 -7.72
N GLY A 140 -13.57 11.78 -7.69
CA GLY A 140 -14.12 10.62 -6.98
C GLY A 140 -13.67 10.53 -5.52
N ILE A 141 -13.95 9.40 -4.89
CA ILE A 141 -13.55 9.10 -3.51
C ILE A 141 -12.06 8.75 -3.48
N LYS A 142 -11.34 9.36 -2.54
CA LYS A 142 -9.87 9.26 -2.43
C LYS A 142 -9.38 8.87 -1.04
N ASP A 143 -10.30 8.70 -0.10
CA ASP A 143 -9.97 8.33 1.27
C ASP A 143 -9.96 6.80 1.44
N ASN A 144 -9.70 6.38 2.67
CA ASN A 144 -9.65 4.98 3.06
C ASN A 144 -10.97 4.22 2.93
N THR A 145 -12.13 4.87 2.69
CA THR A 145 -13.40 4.15 2.55
C THR A 145 -13.45 3.25 1.30
N TYR A 146 -12.57 3.50 0.32
CA TYR A 146 -12.39 2.66 -0.87
C TYR A 146 -11.21 1.68 -0.77
N ALA A 147 -10.50 1.65 0.35
CA ALA A 147 -9.46 0.67 0.65
C ALA A 147 -10.06 -0.68 1.06
N ARG A 148 -10.82 -1.28 0.14
CA ARG A 148 -11.54 -2.54 0.29
C ARG A 148 -11.60 -3.26 -1.04
N ILE A 149 -11.89 -4.56 -0.98
CA ILE A 149 -12.12 -5.39 -2.16
C ILE A 149 -13.31 -4.84 -2.95
N ASP A 150 -13.09 -4.61 -4.23
CA ASP A 150 -14.12 -4.16 -5.17
C ASP A 150 -15.07 -5.31 -5.52
N ALA A 151 -16.37 -5.07 -5.36
CA ALA A 151 -17.41 -6.06 -5.61
C ALA A 151 -18.70 -5.41 -6.13
N PRO A 152 -19.61 -6.16 -6.78
CA PRO A 152 -20.92 -5.64 -7.17
C PRO A 152 -21.67 -5.01 -6.00
N GLY A 153 -22.06 -3.74 -6.13
CA GLY A 153 -22.74 -2.97 -5.09
C GLY A 153 -21.84 -2.46 -3.95
N THR A 154 -20.56 -2.84 -3.92
CA THR A 154 -19.58 -2.39 -2.93
C THR A 154 -18.30 -1.94 -3.64
N PRO A 155 -18.28 -0.72 -4.23
CA PRO A 155 -17.13 -0.24 -4.97
C PRO A 155 -15.92 -0.08 -4.04
N GLY A 156 -14.76 -0.48 -4.54
CA GLY A 156 -13.47 -0.37 -3.85
C GLY A 156 -12.33 -0.35 -4.87
N TYR A 157 -11.11 -0.04 -4.42
CA TYR A 157 -9.95 0.03 -5.30
C TYR A 157 -9.06 -1.21 -5.25
N PHE A 158 -9.39 -2.21 -4.44
CA PHE A 158 -8.61 -3.45 -4.36
C PHE A 158 -9.23 -4.58 -5.16
N THR A 159 -8.38 -5.52 -5.55
CA THR A 159 -8.74 -6.78 -6.20
C THR A 159 -8.50 -7.92 -5.20
N LEU A 160 -9.46 -8.85 -5.08
CA LEU A 160 -9.23 -10.05 -4.29
C LEU A 160 -8.12 -10.88 -4.95
N LYS A 161 -7.13 -11.31 -4.18
CA LYS A 161 -6.09 -12.22 -4.69
C LYS A 161 -6.74 -13.54 -5.14
N PRO A 162 -6.47 -14.02 -6.38
CA PRO A 162 -6.98 -15.30 -6.88
C PRO A 162 -6.51 -16.51 -6.06
#